data_AF-A0A2A4TCI4-F1
#
_entry.id   AF-A0A2A4TCI4-F1
#
_cell.length_a   1.000
_cell.length_b   1.000
_cell.length_c   1.000
_cell.angle_alpha   90.00
_cell.angle_beta   90.00
_cell.angle_gamma   90.00
#
_symmetry.space_group_name_H-M   'P 1'
#
loop_
_entity.id
_entity.type
_entity.pdbx_description
1 polymer ?
#
loop_
_entity_poly.entity_id
_entity_poly.type
_entity_poly.pdbx_seq_one_letter_code
_entity_poly.pdbx_strand_id
1 'polypeptide(L)'
;MLSHSFENYPKRVSVSHYDDVRKELIACYEDNENVVAIYEYGSVSAPGVSDLDLIFVLNDQVRGKLEVDDLTNVSSAAHDLVMDGTVIKMPVRVFERILFFDNLHFDLLSGKKIEVSKPTDCDDKYIKMASVVDWVPERILKLTRMLKSDRVNITNALCVLHSFGYSLKYLDGILGKSERSKQLVLEIARLRGQWHEIDNPEARLLKCLSSAIDVGYERLDEYELLLCKSDEYVFGQFELDEEIEMELYNNHFVRFRNANDGGFQETASDLSHSGRFYVVISSYFYPHFFVLANQQGMLSESMRKKIHPYRDIGNSPINEAYSNNLSRKIGLAEVNAEFLKSNKFDNGLIRYGFHF
;
A
#
# COMPACT_ATOMS: atom_id res chain seq x y z
N MET A 1 -0.36 -0.32 -31.33
CA MET A 1 -1.17 -0.15 -30.11
C MET A 1 -1.44 -1.53 -29.57
N LEU A 2 -1.16 -1.76 -28.28
CA LEU A 2 -1.60 -3.00 -27.62
C LEU A 2 -3.14 -2.99 -27.62
N SER A 3 -3.74 -4.13 -27.93
CA SER A 3 -5.18 -4.31 -27.83
C SER A 3 -5.49 -4.83 -26.43
N HIS A 4 -5.98 -3.96 -25.54
CA HIS A 4 -6.38 -4.37 -24.19
C HIS A 4 -7.71 -5.13 -24.20
N SER A 5 -7.78 -6.18 -23.38
CA SER A 5 -9.02 -6.83 -22.94
C SER A 5 -9.36 -6.36 -21.53
N PHE A 6 -10.65 -6.25 -21.22
CA PHE A 6 -11.13 -5.73 -19.94
C PHE A 6 -12.00 -6.75 -19.23
N GLU A 7 -11.91 -6.77 -17.90
CA GLU A 7 -12.66 -7.68 -17.04
C GLU A 7 -13.06 -7.03 -15.72
N ASN A 8 -13.91 -7.73 -14.95
CA ASN A 8 -14.34 -7.32 -13.61
C ASN A 8 -14.83 -5.87 -13.59
N TYR A 9 -15.85 -5.64 -14.40
CA TYR A 9 -16.51 -4.35 -14.52
C TYR A 9 -17.20 -3.96 -13.20
N PRO A 10 -17.24 -2.65 -12.86
CA PRO A 10 -18.02 -2.14 -11.75
C PRO A 10 -19.44 -2.68 -11.78
N LYS A 11 -19.89 -3.20 -10.63
CA LYS A 11 -21.25 -3.72 -10.46
C LYS A 11 -22.17 -2.58 -10.02
N ARG A 12 -23.47 -2.66 -10.31
CA ARG A 12 -24.47 -1.75 -9.72
C ARG A 12 -24.96 -2.32 -8.40
N VAL A 13 -24.36 -1.87 -7.31
CA VAL A 13 -24.65 -2.36 -5.96
C VAL A 13 -25.13 -1.20 -5.08
N SER A 14 -26.08 -1.44 -4.19
CA SER A 14 -26.52 -0.42 -3.23
C SER A 14 -25.60 -0.38 -2.00
N VAL A 15 -25.55 0.76 -1.31
CA VAL A 15 -24.85 0.86 -0.02
C VAL A 15 -25.39 -0.15 0.99
N SER A 16 -26.71 -0.39 1.01
CA SER A 16 -27.34 -1.35 1.93
C SER A 16 -26.78 -2.77 1.80
N HIS A 17 -26.30 -3.16 0.62
CA HIS A 17 -25.67 -4.46 0.41
C HIS A 17 -24.40 -4.62 1.25
N TYR A 18 -23.61 -3.55 1.39
CA TYR A 18 -22.43 -3.54 2.24
C TYR A 18 -22.81 -3.67 3.73
N ASP A 19 -23.91 -3.04 4.15
CA ASP A 19 -24.40 -3.16 5.53
C ASP A 19 -24.85 -4.58 5.86
N ASP A 20 -25.48 -5.27 4.90
CA ASP A 20 -25.89 -6.65 5.07
C ASP A 20 -24.67 -7.59 5.14
N VAL A 21 -23.65 -7.35 4.30
CA VAL A 21 -22.38 -8.08 4.36
C VAL A 21 -21.64 -7.83 5.68
N ARG A 22 -21.61 -6.59 6.20
CA ARG A 22 -21.04 -6.29 7.52
C ARG A 22 -21.72 -7.10 8.62
N LYS A 23 -23.06 -7.15 8.64
CA LYS A 23 -23.82 -7.93 9.63
C LYS A 23 -23.51 -9.42 9.54
N GLU A 24 -23.45 -9.95 8.31
CA GLU A 24 -23.10 -11.35 8.06
C GLU A 24 -21.71 -11.67 8.61
N LEU A 25 -20.70 -10.86 8.28
CA LEU A 25 -19.33 -11.02 8.80
C LEU A 25 -19.28 -10.97 10.32
N ILE A 26 -20.00 -10.03 10.95
CA ILE A 26 -20.06 -9.93 12.41
C ILE A 26 -20.67 -11.21 13.01
N ALA A 27 -21.80 -11.67 12.48
CA ALA A 27 -22.48 -12.87 12.97
C ALA A 27 -21.62 -14.14 12.85
N CYS A 28 -20.80 -14.26 11.80
CA CYS A 28 -19.90 -15.40 11.63
C CYS A 28 -18.80 -15.49 12.70
N TYR A 29 -18.42 -14.36 13.31
CA TYR A 29 -17.24 -14.27 14.16
C TYR A 29 -17.50 -13.76 15.58
N GLU A 30 -18.73 -13.35 15.91
CA GLU A 30 -19.07 -12.80 17.23
C GLU A 30 -18.85 -13.79 18.38
N ASP A 31 -19.07 -15.09 18.13
CA ASP A 31 -18.90 -16.16 19.13
C ASP A 31 -17.47 -16.74 19.15
N ASN A 32 -16.57 -16.26 18.29
CA ASN A 32 -15.20 -16.76 18.26
C ASN A 32 -14.37 -16.15 19.38
N GLU A 33 -14.05 -16.95 20.41
CA GLU A 33 -13.29 -16.48 21.58
C GLU A 33 -11.91 -15.89 21.26
N ASN A 34 -11.35 -16.18 20.08
CA ASN A 34 -10.07 -15.62 19.63
C ASN A 34 -10.19 -14.24 19.00
N VAL A 35 -11.38 -13.85 18.55
CA VAL A 35 -11.63 -12.54 17.92
C VAL A 35 -12.02 -11.56 19.01
N VAL A 36 -11.14 -10.60 19.27
CA VAL A 36 -11.35 -9.55 20.29
C VAL A 36 -12.20 -8.42 19.72
N ALA A 37 -11.92 -8.04 18.49
CA ALA A 37 -12.61 -6.96 17.80
C ALA A 37 -12.48 -7.09 16.27
N ILE A 38 -13.47 -6.53 15.58
CA ILE A 38 -13.46 -6.36 14.13
C ILE A 38 -13.59 -4.87 13.84
N TYR A 39 -12.67 -4.35 13.04
CA TYR A 39 -12.68 -2.98 12.57
C TYR A 39 -12.80 -2.94 11.05
N GLU A 40 -13.42 -1.88 10.54
CA GLU A 40 -13.35 -1.49 9.13
C GLU A 40 -12.34 -0.37 9.00
N TYR A 41 -11.44 -0.46 8.02
CA TYR A 41 -10.54 0.61 7.64
C TYR A 41 -11.02 1.23 6.31
N GLY A 42 -10.95 2.54 6.16
CA GLY A 42 -11.40 3.20 4.93
C GLY A 42 -12.91 3.45 4.88
N SER A 43 -13.47 3.58 3.66
CA SER A 43 -14.90 3.90 3.49
C SER A 43 -15.46 3.44 2.15
N VAL A 44 -16.73 3.05 2.15
CA VAL A 44 -17.49 2.73 0.93
C VAL A 44 -17.98 4.02 0.27
N SER A 45 -17.14 4.59 -0.59
CA SER A 45 -17.46 5.83 -1.32
C SER A 45 -18.06 5.60 -2.72
N ALA A 46 -17.85 4.42 -3.31
CA ALA A 46 -18.36 4.05 -4.62
C ALA A 46 -18.87 2.60 -4.63
N PRO A 47 -20.14 2.37 -4.29
CA PRO A 47 -20.75 1.03 -4.25
C PRO A 47 -20.57 0.27 -5.56
N GLY A 48 -20.16 -1.00 -5.47
CA GLY A 48 -19.88 -1.86 -6.62
C GLY A 48 -18.50 -1.68 -7.25
N VAL A 49 -17.68 -0.77 -6.69
CA VAL A 49 -16.23 -0.65 -6.93
C VAL A 49 -15.45 -0.75 -5.62
N SER A 50 -15.96 -0.21 -4.53
CA SER A 50 -15.32 -0.29 -3.21
C SER A 50 -15.36 -1.72 -2.65
N ASP A 51 -14.25 -2.10 -2.01
CA ASP A 51 -14.14 -3.33 -1.22
C ASP A 51 -14.40 -3.01 0.26
N LEU A 52 -14.49 -4.04 1.10
CA LEU A 52 -14.48 -3.93 2.56
C LEU A 52 -13.09 -4.28 3.11
N ASP A 53 -12.35 -3.26 3.54
CA ASP A 53 -11.05 -3.47 4.19
C ASP A 53 -11.27 -3.72 5.68
N LEU A 54 -11.07 -4.97 6.12
CA LEU A 54 -11.33 -5.39 7.49
C LEU A 54 -10.03 -5.64 8.26
N ILE A 55 -10.06 -5.33 9.56
CA ILE A 55 -9.01 -5.66 10.51
C ILE A 55 -9.61 -6.54 11.60
N PHE A 56 -9.13 -7.77 11.68
CA PHE A 56 -9.45 -8.72 12.73
C PHE A 56 -8.38 -8.62 13.80
N VAL A 57 -8.79 -8.15 14.98
CA VAL A 57 -7.91 -8.08 16.13
C VAL A 57 -8.12 -9.30 17.00
N LEU A 58 -7.07 -10.10 17.10
CA LEU A 58 -7.10 -11.41 17.72
C LEU A 58 -6.40 -11.38 19.08
N ASN A 59 -6.72 -12.34 19.94
CA ASN A 59 -5.93 -12.57 21.15
C ASN A 59 -4.45 -12.78 20.80
N ASP A 60 -3.54 -12.26 21.63
CA ASP A 60 -2.09 -12.45 21.44
C ASP A 60 -1.69 -13.94 21.41
N GLN A 61 -2.51 -14.80 22.00
CA GLN A 61 -2.41 -16.25 21.97
C GLN A 61 -3.73 -16.83 21.47
N VAL A 62 -3.71 -17.37 20.26
CA VAL A 62 -4.87 -18.04 19.66
C VAL A 62 -4.99 -19.45 20.23
N ARG A 63 -6.20 -19.85 20.60
CA ARG A 63 -6.54 -21.21 21.01
C ARG A 63 -7.28 -21.94 19.88
N GLY A 64 -6.85 -23.16 19.58
CA GLY A 64 -7.48 -24.00 18.54
C GLY A 64 -7.18 -23.52 17.12
N LYS A 65 -7.93 -24.06 16.14
CA LYS A 65 -7.84 -23.64 14.74
C LYS A 65 -8.77 -22.43 14.53
N LEU A 66 -8.23 -21.32 14.03
CA LEU A 66 -9.02 -20.17 13.63
C LEU A 66 -9.56 -20.40 12.21
N GLU A 67 -10.88 -20.51 12.05
CA GLU A 67 -11.55 -20.57 10.73
C GLU A 67 -11.75 -19.16 10.12
N VAL A 68 -10.92 -18.19 10.51
CA VAL A 68 -11.01 -16.81 9.98
C VAL A 68 -10.39 -16.71 8.59
N ASP A 69 -9.50 -17.62 8.22
CA ASP A 69 -8.77 -17.56 6.96
C ASP A 69 -9.60 -17.88 5.73
N ASP A 70 -10.58 -18.77 5.87
CA ASP A 70 -11.21 -19.35 4.70
C ASP A 70 -12.44 -18.57 4.24
N LEU A 71 -12.99 -17.65 5.05
CA LEU A 71 -14.28 -16.97 4.78
C LEU A 71 -15.36 -17.95 4.29
N THR A 72 -15.21 -19.26 4.55
CA THR A 72 -16.02 -20.34 3.98
C THR A 72 -17.43 -20.32 4.53
N ASN A 73 -17.58 -19.68 5.68
CA ASN A 73 -18.84 -19.52 6.39
C ASN A 73 -19.58 -18.23 6.00
N VAL A 74 -19.02 -17.38 5.11
CA VAL A 74 -19.74 -16.23 4.56
C VAL A 74 -20.22 -16.48 3.14
N SER A 75 -21.26 -15.77 2.75
CA SER A 75 -21.88 -15.85 1.44
C SER A 75 -20.91 -15.46 0.33
N SER A 76 -21.14 -15.98 -0.88
CA SER A 76 -20.40 -15.56 -2.08
C SER A 76 -20.41 -14.04 -2.30
N ALA A 77 -21.47 -13.35 -1.87
CA ALA A 77 -21.56 -11.90 -1.98
C ALA A 77 -20.64 -11.20 -0.96
N ALA A 78 -20.61 -11.67 0.28
CA ALA A 78 -19.67 -11.19 1.29
C ALA A 78 -18.22 -11.45 0.87
N HIS A 79 -17.97 -12.66 0.36
CA HIS A 79 -16.68 -13.04 -0.19
C HIS A 79 -16.26 -12.12 -1.35
N ASP A 80 -17.14 -11.82 -2.31
CA ASP A 80 -16.86 -10.89 -3.41
C ASP A 80 -16.48 -9.47 -2.96
N LEU A 81 -17.06 -8.96 -1.85
CA LEU A 81 -16.74 -7.63 -1.33
C LEU A 81 -15.49 -7.60 -0.46
N VAL A 82 -15.10 -8.74 0.10
CA VAL A 82 -13.97 -8.85 1.03
C VAL A 82 -12.71 -9.36 0.33
N MET A 83 -12.81 -10.29 -0.63
CA MET A 83 -11.66 -11.01 -1.22
C MET A 83 -10.80 -10.22 -2.21
N ASP A 84 -11.32 -9.14 -2.79
CA ASP A 84 -10.46 -8.20 -3.53
C ASP A 84 -9.66 -7.31 -2.55
N GLY A 85 -10.13 -7.20 -1.29
CA GLY A 85 -9.40 -6.69 -0.13
C GLY A 85 -8.68 -7.81 0.64
N THR A 86 -7.64 -7.47 1.40
CA THR A 86 -7.02 -8.45 2.30
C THR A 86 -7.59 -8.23 3.71
N VAL A 87 -8.21 -9.24 4.30
CA VAL A 87 -8.56 -9.21 5.73
C VAL A 87 -7.27 -9.17 6.53
N ILE A 88 -6.97 -8.01 7.11
CA ILE A 88 -5.79 -7.83 7.96
C ILE A 88 -6.05 -8.56 9.27
N LYS A 89 -5.07 -9.34 9.72
CA LYS A 89 -5.14 -10.09 10.98
C LYS A 89 -3.95 -9.67 11.82
N MET A 90 -4.21 -9.31 13.08
CA MET A 90 -3.14 -8.94 14.00
C MET A 90 -3.52 -9.19 15.45
N PRO A 91 -2.53 -9.45 16.32
CA PRO A 91 -2.78 -9.59 17.74
C PRO A 91 -3.06 -8.22 18.40
N VAL A 92 -3.76 -8.21 19.53
CA VAL A 92 -4.08 -6.98 20.30
C VAL A 92 -2.87 -6.07 20.46
N ARG A 93 -1.72 -6.61 20.89
CA ARG A 93 -0.49 -5.84 21.14
C ARG A 93 0.05 -5.10 19.90
N VAL A 94 -0.21 -5.59 18.70
CA VAL A 94 0.17 -4.92 17.44
C VAL A 94 -0.86 -3.85 17.11
N PHE A 95 -2.16 -4.15 17.25
CA PHE A 95 -3.24 -3.19 16.98
C PHE A 95 -3.18 -1.97 17.90
N GLU A 96 -2.83 -2.14 19.18
CA GLU A 96 -2.61 -1.04 20.13
C GLU A 96 -1.57 -0.02 19.62
N ARG A 97 -0.71 -0.42 18.67
CA ARG A 97 0.34 0.41 18.07
C ARG A 97 0.13 0.61 16.57
N ILE A 98 -1.09 0.40 16.07
CA ILE A 98 -1.37 0.42 14.62
C ILE A 98 -1.01 1.76 13.96
N LEU A 99 -1.14 2.87 14.69
CA LEU A 99 -0.80 4.21 14.18
C LEU A 99 0.70 4.44 13.95
N PHE A 100 1.56 3.52 14.39
CA PHE A 100 2.99 3.55 14.08
C PHE A 100 3.34 2.90 12.72
N PHE A 101 2.39 2.18 12.10
CA PHE A 101 2.54 1.79 10.70
C PHE A 101 2.25 2.98 9.78
N ASP A 102 1.18 3.70 10.10
CA ASP A 102 0.55 4.70 9.26
C ASP A 102 -0.59 5.43 10.01
N ASN A 103 -1.01 6.60 9.53
CA ASN A 103 -2.18 7.35 9.98
C ASN A 103 -3.50 6.75 9.45
N LEU A 104 -3.83 5.55 9.95
CA LEU A 104 -5.02 4.82 9.56
C LEU A 104 -6.27 5.34 10.29
N HIS A 105 -7.39 5.35 9.59
CA HIS A 105 -8.71 5.67 10.14
C HIS A 105 -9.57 4.42 10.09
N PHE A 106 -10.04 3.96 11.24
CA PHE A 106 -10.80 2.72 11.36
C PHE A 106 -11.95 2.87 12.34
N ASP A 107 -13.05 2.21 12.02
CA ASP A 107 -14.29 2.21 12.78
C ASP A 107 -14.53 0.81 13.38
N LEU A 108 -14.94 0.78 14.65
CA LEU A 108 -15.26 -0.47 15.32
C LEU A 108 -16.58 -1.01 14.77
N LEU A 109 -16.54 -2.21 14.18
CA LEU A 109 -17.74 -2.92 13.74
C LEU A 109 -18.31 -3.81 14.84
N SER A 110 -17.45 -4.56 15.54
CA SER A 110 -17.85 -5.50 16.60
C SER A 110 -16.74 -5.76 17.61
N GLY A 111 -17.12 -6.22 18.80
CA GLY A 111 -16.21 -6.61 19.88
C GLY A 111 -15.79 -5.47 20.79
N LYS A 112 -14.61 -5.64 21.43
CA LYS A 112 -14.10 -4.68 22.42
C LYS A 112 -13.37 -3.53 21.74
N LYS A 113 -13.69 -2.28 22.11
CA LYS A 113 -12.88 -1.13 21.72
C LYS A 113 -11.48 -1.24 22.34
N ILE A 114 -10.46 -1.34 21.49
CA ILE A 114 -9.04 -1.35 21.86
C ILE A 114 -8.52 0.09 21.88
N GLU A 115 -7.77 0.43 22.92
CA GLU A 115 -7.12 1.72 23.03
C GLU A 115 -5.84 1.73 22.20
N VAL A 116 -5.66 2.77 21.39
CA VAL A 116 -4.53 2.86 20.45
C VAL A 116 -3.58 3.96 20.91
N SER A 117 -2.31 3.59 20.99
CA SER A 117 -1.19 4.48 21.29
C SER A 117 -1.00 5.46 20.13
N LYS A 118 -1.10 6.76 20.43
CA LYS A 118 -0.84 7.82 19.46
C LYS A 118 0.66 8.09 19.35
N PRO A 119 1.21 8.23 18.14
CA PRO A 119 2.57 8.71 17.96
C PRO A 119 2.70 10.15 18.50
N THR A 120 3.91 10.52 18.91
CA THR A 120 4.24 11.93 19.19
C THR A 120 4.19 12.73 17.89
N ASP A 121 4.07 14.06 17.93
CA ASP A 121 4.10 14.90 16.71
C ASP A 121 5.38 14.70 15.89
N CYS A 122 6.51 14.45 16.59
CA CYS A 122 7.79 14.14 15.97
C CYS A 122 7.76 12.78 15.25
N ASP A 123 7.22 11.74 15.89
CA ASP A 123 7.09 10.43 15.27
C ASP A 123 6.09 10.45 14.11
N ASP A 124 4.94 11.12 14.30
CA ASP A 124 3.88 11.23 13.28
C ASP A 124 4.42 11.82 11.99
N LYS A 125 5.25 12.87 12.08
CA LYS A 125 5.97 13.44 10.93
C LYS A 125 6.82 12.41 10.20
N TYR A 126 7.61 11.59 10.90
CA TYR A 126 8.47 10.60 10.25
C TYR A 126 7.69 9.39 9.71
N ILE A 127 6.63 8.96 10.39
CA ILE A 127 5.69 7.93 9.91
C ILE A 127 5.09 8.37 8.57
N LYS A 128 4.66 9.63 8.53
CA LYS A 128 4.15 10.33 7.36
C LYS A 128 5.16 10.41 6.22
N MET A 129 6.40 10.76 6.53
CA MET A 129 7.47 10.79 5.52
C MET A 129 7.79 9.39 4.97
N ALA A 130 7.88 8.38 5.83
CA ALA A 130 8.12 6.99 5.46
C ALA A 130 7.00 6.45 4.56
N SER A 131 5.76 6.78 4.88
CA SER A 131 4.58 6.38 4.13
C SER A 131 4.59 6.82 2.67
N VAL A 132 5.11 8.01 2.37
CA VAL A 132 5.27 8.48 0.98
C VAL A 132 6.26 7.60 0.22
N VAL A 133 7.42 7.35 0.82
CA VAL A 133 8.51 6.55 0.22
C VAL A 133 8.08 5.09 0.01
N ASP A 134 7.27 4.54 0.92
CA ASP A 134 6.69 3.20 0.79
C ASP A 134 5.66 3.11 -0.33
N TRP A 135 4.71 4.05 -0.39
CA TRP A 135 3.50 3.85 -1.20
C TRP A 135 3.61 4.40 -2.60
N VAL A 136 4.21 5.57 -2.79
CA VAL A 136 4.17 6.24 -4.09
C VAL A 136 4.88 5.40 -5.15
N PRO A 137 6.11 4.90 -4.93
CA PRO A 137 6.76 4.01 -5.89
C PRO A 137 5.95 2.72 -6.14
N GLU A 138 5.42 2.10 -5.08
CA GLU A 138 4.63 0.87 -5.19
C GLU A 138 3.34 1.09 -6.00
N ARG A 139 2.66 2.23 -5.82
CA ARG A 139 1.44 2.56 -6.54
C ARG A 139 1.73 2.87 -8.00
N ILE A 140 2.78 3.63 -8.29
CA ILE A 140 3.25 3.85 -9.67
C ILE A 140 3.53 2.51 -10.34
N LEU A 141 4.24 1.60 -9.67
CA LEU A 141 4.56 0.27 -10.19
C LEU A 141 3.30 -0.56 -10.50
N LYS A 142 2.31 -0.56 -9.61
CA LYS A 142 1.02 -1.24 -9.83
C LYS A 142 0.25 -0.64 -11.02
N LEU A 143 0.20 0.68 -11.12
CA LEU A 143 -0.45 1.38 -12.23
C LEU A 143 0.25 1.08 -13.56
N THR A 144 1.58 1.08 -13.58
CA THR A 144 2.40 0.70 -14.75
C THR A 144 2.08 -0.71 -15.21
N ARG A 145 2.02 -1.67 -14.28
CA ARG A 145 1.59 -3.04 -14.60
C ARG A 145 0.22 -3.06 -15.26
N MET A 146 -0.77 -2.42 -14.65
CA MET A 146 -2.14 -2.42 -15.17
C MET A 146 -2.20 -1.83 -16.59
N LEU A 147 -1.50 -0.73 -16.82
CA LEU A 147 -1.45 -0.08 -18.13
C LEU A 147 -0.77 -0.95 -19.20
N LYS A 148 0.25 -1.72 -18.82
CA LYS A 148 1.05 -2.56 -19.73
C LYS A 148 0.51 -4.00 -19.86
N SER A 149 -0.51 -4.38 -19.09
CA SER A 149 -1.11 -5.71 -19.14
C SER A 149 -2.10 -5.83 -20.30
N ASP A 150 -2.10 -6.97 -21.01
CA ASP A 150 -3.09 -7.25 -22.07
C ASP A 150 -4.51 -7.43 -21.52
N ARG A 151 -4.65 -7.75 -20.23
CA ARG A 151 -5.91 -7.93 -19.52
C ARG A 151 -5.96 -6.99 -18.33
N VAL A 152 -6.95 -6.10 -18.32
CA VAL A 152 -7.14 -5.08 -17.28
C VAL A 152 -8.37 -5.42 -16.45
N ASN A 153 -8.15 -5.76 -15.18
CA ASN A 153 -9.20 -5.82 -14.18
C ASN A 153 -9.59 -4.39 -13.78
N ILE A 154 -10.79 -3.97 -14.18
CA ILE A 154 -11.25 -2.58 -14.04
C ILE A 154 -11.44 -2.21 -12.56
N THR A 155 -12.16 -3.02 -11.78
CA THR A 155 -12.38 -2.73 -10.35
C THR A 155 -11.07 -2.57 -9.60
N ASN A 156 -10.11 -3.49 -9.80
CA ASN A 156 -8.79 -3.39 -9.19
C ASN A 156 -8.05 -2.11 -9.62
N ALA A 157 -8.07 -1.78 -10.92
CA ALA A 157 -7.46 -0.54 -11.41
C ALA A 157 -8.06 0.72 -10.77
N LEU A 158 -9.39 0.75 -10.61
CA LEU A 158 -10.10 1.83 -9.94
C LEU A 158 -9.79 1.89 -8.43
N CYS A 159 -9.59 0.75 -7.76
CA CYS A 159 -9.18 0.68 -6.36
C CYS A 159 -7.74 1.17 -6.15
N VAL A 160 -6.79 0.75 -6.98
CA VAL A 160 -5.41 1.24 -6.93
C VAL A 160 -5.34 2.73 -7.24
N LEU A 161 -6.06 3.21 -8.25
CA LEU A 161 -6.18 4.65 -8.53
C LEU A 161 -6.77 5.42 -7.35
N HIS A 162 -7.79 4.88 -6.68
CA HIS A 162 -8.37 5.52 -5.50
C HIS A 162 -7.34 5.67 -4.38
N SER A 163 -6.64 4.57 -4.07
CA SER A 163 -5.58 4.57 -3.06
C SER A 163 -4.47 5.56 -3.43
N PHE A 164 -4.08 5.61 -4.70
CA PHE A 164 -3.09 6.57 -5.17
C PHE A 164 -3.58 8.02 -5.07
N GLY A 165 -4.87 8.28 -5.31
CA GLY A 165 -5.47 9.60 -5.09
C GLY A 165 -5.34 10.09 -3.65
N TYR A 166 -5.35 9.21 -2.64
CA TYR A 166 -5.01 9.59 -1.26
C TYR A 166 -3.54 9.94 -1.11
N SER A 167 -2.62 9.19 -1.72
CA SER A 167 -1.18 9.52 -1.74
C SER A 167 -0.93 10.90 -2.35
N LEU A 168 -1.63 11.26 -3.44
CA LEU A 168 -1.52 12.58 -4.06
C LEU A 168 -2.07 13.69 -3.17
N LYS A 169 -3.26 13.52 -2.57
CA LYS A 169 -3.81 14.49 -1.61
C LYS A 169 -2.86 14.71 -0.43
N TYR A 170 -2.22 13.64 0.01
CA TYR A 170 -1.26 13.66 1.10
C TYR A 170 0.00 14.46 0.71
N LEU A 171 0.59 14.16 -0.44
CA LEU A 171 1.71 14.92 -1.02
C LEU A 171 1.35 16.40 -1.22
N ASP A 172 0.15 16.70 -1.70
CA ASP A 172 -0.37 18.07 -1.85
C ASP A 172 -0.48 18.83 -0.52
N GLY A 173 -0.68 18.11 0.59
CA GLY A 173 -0.62 18.68 1.93
C GLY A 173 0.79 19.05 2.37
N ILE A 174 1.81 18.34 1.88
CA ILE A 174 3.23 18.57 2.21
C ILE A 174 3.86 19.61 1.27
N LEU A 175 3.78 19.37 -0.04
CA LEU A 175 4.48 20.12 -1.08
C LEU A 175 3.70 21.35 -1.55
N GLY A 176 2.46 21.50 -1.11
CA GLY A 176 1.50 22.43 -1.69
C GLY A 176 0.67 21.81 -2.81
N LYS A 177 -0.47 22.43 -3.08
CA LYS A 177 -1.49 21.93 -4.01
C LYS A 177 -0.98 21.95 -5.46
N SER A 178 -1.13 20.83 -6.16
CA SER A 178 -0.91 20.75 -7.60
C SER A 178 -2.26 20.70 -8.33
N GLU A 179 -2.45 21.57 -9.34
CA GLU A 179 -3.68 21.54 -10.15
C GLU A 179 -3.76 20.24 -10.97
N ARG A 180 -2.62 19.66 -11.38
CA ARG A 180 -2.58 18.34 -12.03
C ARG A 180 -3.03 17.24 -11.08
N SER A 181 -2.49 17.20 -9.85
CA SER A 181 -2.93 16.25 -8.81
C SER A 181 -4.44 16.35 -8.57
N LYS A 182 -4.95 17.58 -8.40
CA LYS A 182 -6.37 17.84 -8.17
C LYS A 182 -7.25 17.38 -9.32
N GLN A 183 -6.90 17.69 -10.56
CA GLN A 183 -7.66 17.25 -11.74
C GLN A 183 -7.68 15.73 -11.86
N LEU A 184 -6.53 15.09 -11.62
CA LEU A 184 -6.43 13.64 -11.62
C LEU A 184 -7.30 13.00 -10.53
N VAL A 185 -7.26 13.51 -9.30
CA VAL A 185 -8.11 13.04 -8.19
C VAL A 185 -9.60 13.19 -8.53
N LEU A 186 -10.00 14.27 -9.20
CA LEU A 186 -11.38 14.46 -9.65
C LEU A 186 -11.78 13.44 -10.72
N GLU A 187 -10.91 13.16 -11.69
CA GLU A 187 -11.20 12.14 -12.71
C GLU A 187 -11.25 10.72 -12.12
N ILE A 188 -10.40 10.41 -11.14
CA ILE A 188 -10.46 9.14 -10.40
C ILE A 188 -11.81 9.00 -9.69
N ALA A 189 -12.27 10.05 -9.00
CA ALA A 189 -13.57 10.04 -8.33
C ALA A 189 -14.72 9.89 -9.35
N ARG A 190 -14.62 10.56 -10.50
CA ARG A 190 -15.60 10.46 -11.60
C ARG A 190 -15.69 9.05 -12.16
N LEU A 191 -14.55 8.44 -12.51
CA LEU A 191 -14.49 7.07 -13.03
C LEU A 191 -15.09 6.06 -12.06
N ARG A 192 -14.82 6.21 -10.75
CA ARG A 192 -15.38 5.33 -9.71
C ARG A 192 -16.87 5.50 -9.51
N GLY A 193 -17.35 6.74 -9.41
CA GLY A 193 -18.74 7.03 -9.05
C GLY A 193 -19.71 7.00 -10.23
N GLN A 194 -19.21 7.20 -11.45
CA GLN A 194 -20.03 7.42 -12.66
C GLN A 194 -19.66 6.47 -13.80
N TRP A 195 -19.04 5.32 -13.51
CA TRP A 195 -18.53 4.38 -14.53
C TRP A 195 -19.53 4.11 -15.66
N HIS A 196 -20.80 3.84 -15.31
CA HIS A 196 -21.85 3.50 -16.26
C HIS A 196 -22.46 4.69 -17.03
N GLU A 197 -22.09 5.92 -16.66
CA GLU A 197 -22.59 7.16 -17.27
C GLU A 197 -21.54 7.80 -18.18
N ILE A 198 -20.31 7.29 -18.17
CA ILE A 198 -19.20 7.80 -18.95
C ILE A 198 -19.19 7.14 -20.33
N ASP A 199 -19.09 7.95 -21.38
CA ASP A 199 -18.83 7.45 -22.73
C ASP A 199 -17.40 6.89 -22.83
N ASN A 200 -17.26 5.65 -23.32
CA ASN A 200 -15.99 4.92 -23.45
C ASN A 200 -15.14 4.95 -22.16
N PRO A 201 -15.67 4.42 -21.03
CA PRO A 201 -15.01 4.50 -19.73
C PRO A 201 -13.66 3.76 -19.71
N GLU A 202 -13.48 2.72 -20.51
CA GLU A 202 -12.22 1.98 -20.62
C GLU A 202 -11.09 2.84 -21.20
N ALA A 203 -11.37 3.59 -22.28
CA ALA A 203 -10.39 4.50 -22.87
C ALA A 203 -10.02 5.63 -21.89
N ARG A 204 -11.01 6.10 -21.11
CA ARG A 204 -10.79 7.09 -20.05
C ARG A 204 -9.96 6.53 -18.91
N LEU A 205 -10.20 5.27 -18.51
CA LEU A 205 -9.41 4.57 -17.50
C LEU A 205 -7.95 4.47 -17.92
N LEU A 206 -7.65 4.00 -19.13
CA LEU A 206 -6.28 3.88 -19.63
C LEU A 206 -5.55 5.23 -19.64
N LYS A 207 -6.24 6.30 -20.06
CA LYS A 207 -5.70 7.66 -19.99
C LYS A 207 -5.44 8.10 -18.56
N CYS A 208 -6.36 7.82 -17.64
CA CYS A 208 -6.22 8.14 -16.22
C CYS A 208 -5.05 7.39 -15.58
N LEU A 209 -4.86 6.10 -15.89
CA LEU A 209 -3.70 5.30 -15.46
C LEU A 209 -2.38 5.95 -15.92
N SER A 210 -2.29 6.30 -17.21
CA SER A 210 -1.11 6.98 -17.75
C SER A 210 -0.84 8.31 -17.03
N SER A 211 -1.86 9.17 -16.91
CA SER A 211 -1.70 10.45 -16.22
C SER A 211 -1.36 10.30 -14.74
N ALA A 212 -1.82 9.24 -14.08
CA ALA A 212 -1.46 8.94 -12.71
C ALA A 212 0.01 8.56 -12.54
N ILE A 213 0.56 7.80 -13.48
CA ILE A 213 2.00 7.49 -13.50
C ILE A 213 2.81 8.78 -13.69
N ASP A 214 2.44 9.62 -14.67
CA ASP A 214 3.14 10.89 -14.95
C ASP A 214 3.16 11.80 -13.71
N VAL A 215 1.99 12.02 -13.11
CA VAL A 215 1.85 12.88 -11.92
C VAL A 215 2.55 12.24 -10.72
N GLY A 216 2.56 10.92 -10.59
CA GLY A 216 3.29 10.23 -9.52
C GLY A 216 4.77 10.50 -9.56
N TYR A 217 5.38 10.42 -10.75
CA TYR A 217 6.78 10.75 -10.95
C TYR A 217 7.07 12.21 -10.62
N GLU A 218 6.32 13.15 -11.20
CA GLU A 218 6.47 14.59 -10.92
C GLU A 218 6.44 14.89 -9.42
N ARG A 219 5.45 14.32 -8.71
CA ARG A 219 5.28 14.59 -7.27
C ARG A 219 6.33 13.89 -6.41
N LEU A 220 6.86 12.75 -6.84
CA LEU A 220 7.96 12.08 -6.15
C LEU A 220 9.27 12.86 -6.30
N ASP A 221 9.55 13.41 -7.49
CA ASP A 221 10.72 14.26 -7.74
C ASP A 221 10.66 15.55 -6.91
N GLU A 222 9.49 16.20 -6.85
CA GLU A 222 9.28 17.38 -5.99
C GLU A 222 9.44 17.03 -4.50
N TYR A 223 9.00 15.84 -4.09
CA TYR A 223 9.18 15.34 -2.73
C TYR A 223 10.65 15.11 -2.40
N GLU A 224 11.41 14.50 -3.30
CA GLU A 224 12.86 14.38 -3.18
C GLU A 224 13.53 15.74 -3.02
N LEU A 225 13.19 16.72 -3.86
CA LEU A 225 13.74 18.07 -3.77
C LEU A 225 13.43 18.76 -2.45
N LEU A 226 12.27 18.48 -1.84
CA LEU A 226 11.94 18.95 -0.49
C LEU A 226 12.84 18.28 0.55
N LEU A 227 12.99 16.96 0.49
CA LEU A 227 13.82 16.19 1.42
C LEU A 227 15.30 16.55 1.33
N CYS A 228 15.84 16.76 0.12
CA CYS A 228 17.22 17.21 -0.10
C CYS A 228 17.52 18.58 0.51
N LYS A 229 16.47 19.39 0.76
CA LYS A 229 16.59 20.71 1.42
C LYS A 229 16.35 20.62 2.93
N SER A 230 16.00 19.44 3.45
CA SER A 230 15.76 19.21 4.86
C SER A 230 16.81 18.27 5.45
N ASP A 231 17.20 18.49 6.70
CA ASP A 231 18.08 17.56 7.43
C ASP A 231 17.29 16.40 8.09
N GLU A 232 16.09 16.12 7.57
CA GLU A 232 15.09 15.26 8.20
C GLU A 232 15.08 13.84 7.63
N TYR A 233 15.66 13.63 6.45
CA TYR A 233 15.70 12.33 5.79
C TYR A 233 17.13 11.83 5.59
N VAL A 234 17.89 12.33 4.60
CA VAL A 234 19.29 11.95 4.36
C VAL A 234 20.17 13.19 4.43
N PHE A 235 21.28 13.10 5.17
CA PHE A 235 22.25 14.17 5.29
C PHE A 235 23.06 14.31 4.00
N GLY A 236 22.86 15.43 3.31
CA GLY A 236 23.60 15.77 2.08
C GLY A 236 23.16 14.96 0.85
N GLN A 237 24.04 14.92 -0.15
CA GLN A 237 23.82 14.15 -1.37
C GLN A 237 24.15 12.68 -1.13
N PHE A 238 23.30 11.80 -1.67
CA PHE A 238 23.54 10.36 -1.68
C PHE A 238 23.48 9.85 -3.11
N GLU A 239 24.52 9.14 -3.52
CA GLU A 239 24.63 8.54 -4.84
C GLU A 239 25.09 7.08 -4.72
N LEU A 240 24.62 6.25 -5.64
CA LEU A 240 25.08 4.88 -5.79
C LEU A 240 26.17 4.80 -6.87
N ASP A 241 27.12 3.87 -6.75
CA ASP A 241 28.11 3.60 -7.79
C ASP A 241 27.54 2.72 -8.91
N GLU A 242 26.47 1.98 -8.64
CA GLU A 242 25.72 1.17 -9.57
C GLU A 242 24.21 1.22 -9.32
N GLU A 243 23.41 0.85 -10.32
CA GLU A 243 21.96 0.72 -10.16
C GLU A 243 21.63 -0.44 -9.22
N ILE A 244 20.66 -0.24 -8.33
CA ILE A 244 20.15 -1.29 -7.44
C ILE A 244 18.69 -1.59 -7.81
N GLU A 245 18.34 -2.87 -7.86
CA GLU A 245 16.95 -3.31 -8.00
C GLU A 245 16.46 -3.92 -6.69
N MET A 246 15.23 -3.61 -6.31
CA MET A 246 14.52 -4.30 -5.24
C MET A 246 13.23 -4.90 -5.80
N GLU A 247 13.09 -6.21 -5.72
CA GLU A 247 11.84 -6.88 -6.08
C GLU A 247 10.82 -6.72 -4.94
N LEU A 248 9.69 -6.07 -5.22
CA LEU A 248 8.56 -6.00 -4.28
C LEU A 248 7.72 -7.27 -4.42
N TYR A 249 7.16 -7.48 -5.62
CA TYR A 249 6.37 -8.64 -6.00
C TYR A 249 7.10 -9.45 -7.07
N ASN A 250 6.72 -10.70 -7.28
CA ASN A 250 7.25 -11.51 -8.38
C ASN A 250 7.18 -10.75 -9.71
N ASN A 251 8.33 -10.46 -10.31
CA ASN A 251 8.52 -9.67 -11.53
C ASN A 251 8.18 -8.16 -11.44
N HIS A 252 8.16 -7.57 -10.24
CA HIS A 252 7.87 -6.16 -10.02
C HIS A 252 8.99 -5.51 -9.21
N PHE A 253 9.68 -4.55 -9.83
CA PHE A 253 10.93 -4.03 -9.32
C PHE A 253 10.86 -2.52 -9.10
N VAL A 254 11.40 -2.07 -7.96
CA VAL A 254 11.83 -0.69 -7.76
C VAL A 254 13.31 -0.64 -8.13
N ARG A 255 13.68 0.20 -9.09
CA ARG A 255 15.08 0.42 -9.46
C ARG A 255 15.55 1.78 -8.97
N PHE A 256 16.65 1.79 -8.25
CA PHE A 256 17.30 2.97 -7.69
C PHE A 256 18.41 3.43 -8.64
N ARG A 257 18.34 4.69 -9.08
CA ARG A 257 19.27 5.29 -10.04
C ARG A 257 19.62 6.72 -9.65
N ASN A 258 20.83 7.18 -9.95
CA ASN A 258 21.23 8.56 -9.64
C ASN A 258 20.46 9.57 -10.51
N ALA A 259 20.11 10.73 -9.95
CA ALA A 259 19.30 11.76 -10.61
C ALA A 259 19.94 12.35 -11.89
N ASN A 260 21.27 12.28 -12.01
CA ASN A 260 22.00 12.81 -13.18
C ASN A 260 21.78 11.99 -14.46
N ASP A 261 21.11 10.85 -14.38
CA ASP A 261 21.00 9.90 -15.48
C ASP A 261 19.77 10.08 -16.39
N GLY A 262 18.91 11.08 -16.13
CA GLY A 262 17.78 11.45 -16.99
C GLY A 262 16.42 10.83 -16.65
N GLY A 263 15.47 10.87 -17.60
CA GLY A 263 14.03 10.63 -17.40
C GLY A 263 13.67 9.26 -16.79
N PHE A 264 13.40 9.24 -15.48
CA PHE A 264 13.04 8.04 -14.73
C PHE A 264 11.81 7.33 -15.33
N GLN A 265 10.79 8.10 -15.70
CA GLN A 265 9.56 7.55 -16.26
C GLN A 265 9.79 6.86 -17.62
N GLU A 266 10.52 7.51 -18.52
CA GLU A 266 10.83 6.97 -19.86
C GLU A 266 11.61 5.67 -19.72
N THR A 267 12.63 5.68 -18.85
CA THR A 267 13.43 4.50 -18.50
C THR A 267 12.55 3.37 -17.96
N ALA A 268 11.65 3.65 -17.01
CA ALA A 268 10.74 2.65 -16.44
C ALA A 268 9.80 2.04 -17.50
N SER A 269 9.30 2.87 -18.43
CA SER A 269 8.44 2.42 -19.51
C SER A 269 9.16 1.49 -20.48
N ASP A 270 10.44 1.76 -20.77
CA ASP A 270 11.26 0.97 -21.69
C ASP A 270 11.69 -0.36 -21.08
N LEU A 271 12.01 -0.38 -19.78
CA LEU A 271 12.36 -1.60 -19.03
C LEU A 271 11.17 -2.52 -18.79
N SER A 272 9.95 -1.98 -18.75
CA SER A 272 8.74 -2.75 -18.45
C SER A 272 8.28 -3.55 -19.67
N HIS A 273 8.90 -4.71 -19.88
CA HIS A 273 8.59 -5.63 -20.97
C HIS A 273 8.62 -7.10 -20.51
N SER A 274 8.04 -7.99 -21.32
CA SER A 274 8.12 -9.45 -21.12
C SER A 274 7.65 -9.93 -19.73
N GLY A 275 6.63 -9.29 -19.15
CA GLY A 275 6.08 -9.66 -17.85
C GLY A 275 6.86 -9.15 -16.64
N ARG A 276 7.93 -8.37 -16.84
CA ARG A 276 8.62 -7.62 -15.79
C ARG A 276 8.15 -6.16 -15.80
N PHE A 277 7.93 -5.61 -14.61
CA PHE A 277 7.46 -4.25 -14.43
C PHE A 277 8.42 -3.48 -13.53
N TYR A 278 8.67 -2.24 -13.90
CA TYR A 278 9.63 -1.38 -13.24
C TYR A 278 9.02 -0.04 -12.84
N VAL A 279 9.48 0.45 -11.69
CA VAL A 279 9.46 1.87 -11.33
C VAL A 279 10.90 2.26 -11.06
N VAL A 280 11.43 3.21 -11.82
CA VAL A 280 12.78 3.75 -11.59
C VAL A 280 12.63 4.97 -10.69
N ILE A 281 13.33 5.06 -9.57
CA ILE A 281 13.32 6.21 -8.66
C ILE A 281 14.75 6.62 -8.30
N SER A 282 14.90 7.81 -7.74
CA SER A 282 16.21 8.29 -7.29
C SER A 282 16.85 7.36 -6.25
N SER A 283 18.15 7.15 -6.40
CA SER A 283 19.00 6.45 -5.43
C SER A 283 18.96 7.10 -4.05
N TYR A 284 18.58 8.37 -3.97
CA TYR A 284 18.31 9.08 -2.73
C TYR A 284 17.31 8.34 -1.81
N PHE A 285 16.38 7.56 -2.37
CA PHE A 285 15.42 6.77 -1.59
C PHE A 285 15.95 5.42 -1.10
N TYR A 286 17.10 4.93 -1.58
CA TYR A 286 17.64 3.63 -1.20
C TYR A 286 17.93 3.48 0.31
N PRO A 287 18.47 4.49 1.04
CA PRO A 287 18.71 4.40 2.48
C PRO A 287 17.48 4.01 3.31
N HIS A 288 16.28 4.42 2.89
CA HIS A 288 15.02 4.00 3.52
C HIS A 288 14.87 2.46 3.52
N PHE A 289 15.00 1.85 2.34
CA PHE A 289 14.83 0.41 2.17
C PHE A 289 16.00 -0.38 2.77
N PHE A 290 17.21 0.18 2.74
CA PHE A 290 18.35 -0.39 3.45
C PHE A 290 18.08 -0.50 4.96
N VAL A 291 17.55 0.54 5.61
CA VAL A 291 17.23 0.50 7.05
C VAL A 291 16.20 -0.59 7.35
N LEU A 292 15.15 -0.70 6.54
CA LEU A 292 14.13 -1.74 6.69
C LEU A 292 14.73 -3.15 6.51
N ALA A 293 15.53 -3.35 5.45
CA ALA A 293 16.16 -4.64 5.13
C ALA A 293 17.24 -5.05 6.16
N ASN A 294 17.85 -4.09 6.84
CA ASN A 294 18.93 -4.37 7.79
C ASN A 294 18.46 -4.68 9.21
N GLN A 295 17.16 -4.64 9.49
CA GLN A 295 16.64 -5.10 10.78
C GLN A 295 16.68 -6.64 10.90
N GLN A 296 16.39 -7.12 12.11
CA GLN A 296 16.22 -8.54 12.41
C GLN A 296 14.77 -8.96 12.16
N GLY A 297 14.58 -10.17 11.64
CA GLY A 297 13.26 -10.74 11.37
C GLY A 297 13.13 -11.28 9.95
N MET A 298 12.00 -11.92 9.68
CA MET A 298 11.79 -12.66 8.44
C MET A 298 11.45 -11.74 7.26
N LEU A 299 10.74 -10.64 7.49
CA LEU A 299 10.41 -9.66 6.45
C LEU A 299 11.67 -8.90 6.03
N SER A 300 12.50 -8.47 6.97
CA SER A 300 13.78 -7.80 6.71
C SER A 300 14.75 -8.72 5.97
N GLU A 301 14.85 -10.00 6.37
CA GLU A 301 15.65 -10.99 5.65
C GLU A 301 15.14 -11.20 4.21
N SER A 302 13.82 -11.32 4.03
CA SER A 302 13.17 -11.44 2.72
C SER A 302 13.45 -10.22 1.83
N MET A 303 13.29 -9.01 2.37
CA MET A 303 13.59 -7.76 1.68
C MET A 303 15.06 -7.70 1.26
N ARG A 304 15.99 -8.00 2.16
CA ARG A 304 17.44 -8.04 1.89
C ARG A 304 17.79 -8.97 0.74
N LYS A 305 17.19 -10.16 0.69
CA LYS A 305 17.40 -11.15 -0.38
C LYS A 305 16.86 -10.72 -1.74
N LYS A 306 15.89 -9.79 -1.77
CA LYS A 306 15.28 -9.26 -2.99
C LYS A 306 15.94 -7.97 -3.50
N ILE A 307 16.94 -7.45 -2.78
CA ILE A 307 17.75 -6.30 -3.20
C ILE A 307 18.99 -6.81 -3.93
N HIS A 308 19.18 -6.35 -5.17
CA HIS A 308 20.24 -6.80 -6.06
C HIS A 308 20.87 -5.64 -6.86
N PRO A 309 22.19 -5.42 -6.76
CA PRO A 309 23.06 -5.95 -5.70
C PRO A 309 22.66 -5.38 -4.33
N TYR A 310 22.81 -6.19 -3.28
CA TYR A 310 22.66 -5.68 -1.91
C TYR A 310 23.89 -4.85 -1.56
N ARG A 311 23.72 -3.54 -1.47
CA ARG A 311 24.80 -2.62 -1.13
C ARG A 311 24.68 -2.16 0.31
N ASP A 312 25.68 -2.50 1.10
CA ASP A 312 25.82 -1.98 2.46
C ASP A 312 26.30 -0.54 2.42
N ILE A 313 25.52 0.36 3.00
CA ILE A 313 25.82 1.80 3.09
C ILE A 313 26.37 2.19 4.47
N GLY A 314 26.72 1.21 5.31
CA GLY A 314 27.36 1.39 6.60
C GLY A 314 26.50 2.17 7.60
N ASN A 315 27.08 3.20 8.22
CA ASN A 315 26.31 4.16 9.00
C ASN A 315 25.41 4.93 8.03
N SER A 316 24.17 4.45 7.87
CA SER A 316 23.18 5.02 6.95
C SER A 316 23.18 6.55 7.09
N PRO A 317 23.28 7.30 5.98
CA PRO A 317 23.32 8.77 6.01
C PRO A 317 21.96 9.36 6.41
N ILE A 318 21.04 8.53 6.90
CA ILE A 318 19.69 8.88 7.24
C ILE A 318 19.63 9.51 8.64
N ASN A 319 18.69 10.43 8.83
CA ASN A 319 18.40 11.03 10.11
C ASN A 319 18.06 9.95 11.16
N GLU A 320 18.67 10.03 12.34
CA GLU A 320 18.51 9.02 13.39
C GLU A 320 17.05 8.85 13.83
N ALA A 321 16.30 9.95 13.96
CA ALA A 321 14.91 9.89 14.38
C ALA A 321 14.00 9.26 13.32
N TYR A 322 14.31 9.47 12.03
CA TYR A 322 13.66 8.78 10.93
C TYR A 322 14.02 7.28 10.92
N SER A 323 15.31 6.94 11.06
CA SER A 323 15.79 5.54 11.17
C SER A 323 15.11 4.78 12.31
N ASN A 324 14.99 5.41 13.48
CA ASN A 324 14.32 4.85 14.65
C ASN A 324 12.83 4.60 14.38
N ASN A 325 12.16 5.48 13.63
CA ASN A 325 10.78 5.28 13.22
C ASN A 325 10.63 4.13 12.22
N LEU A 326 11.51 4.01 11.23
CA LEU A 326 11.52 2.87 10.30
C LEU A 326 11.75 1.55 11.04
N SER A 327 12.75 1.50 11.92
CA SER A 327 13.07 0.33 12.76
C SER A 327 11.88 -0.08 13.63
N ARG A 328 11.19 0.90 14.23
CA ARG A 328 9.96 0.64 15.01
C ARG A 328 8.83 0.09 14.13
N LYS A 329 8.63 0.66 12.94
CA LYS A 329 7.57 0.26 12.00
C LYS A 329 7.78 -1.17 11.51
N ILE A 330 8.98 -1.52 11.02
CA ILE A 330 9.27 -2.89 10.58
C ILE A 330 9.29 -3.87 11.75
N GLY A 331 9.78 -3.47 12.94
CA GLY A 331 9.70 -4.32 14.13
C GLY A 331 8.26 -4.70 14.51
N LEU A 332 7.30 -3.77 14.36
CA LEU A 332 5.87 -4.09 14.52
C LEU A 332 5.35 -5.02 13.43
N ALA A 333 5.78 -4.83 12.17
CA ALA A 333 5.44 -5.71 11.06
C ALA A 333 5.94 -7.14 11.29
N GLU A 334 7.18 -7.29 11.79
CA GLU A 334 7.79 -8.58 12.11
C GLU A 334 7.02 -9.30 13.22
N VAL A 335 6.63 -8.60 14.29
CA VAL A 335 5.77 -9.17 15.34
C VAL A 335 4.43 -9.65 14.76
N ASN A 336 3.87 -8.93 13.80
CA ASN A 336 2.66 -9.36 13.12
C ASN A 336 2.90 -10.59 12.23
N ALA A 337 3.99 -10.61 11.46
CA ALA A 337 4.36 -11.72 10.59
C ALA A 337 4.62 -13.00 11.40
N GLU A 338 5.35 -12.91 12.50
CA GLU A 338 5.58 -14.02 13.43
C GLU A 338 4.27 -14.55 14.01
N PHE A 339 3.35 -13.65 14.38
CA PHE A 339 2.01 -14.03 14.83
C PHE A 339 1.25 -14.78 13.73
N LEU A 340 1.25 -14.28 12.50
CA LEU A 340 0.56 -14.93 11.38
C LEU A 340 1.12 -16.32 11.11
N LYS A 341 2.45 -16.42 10.98
CA LYS A 341 3.14 -17.68 10.73
C LYS A 341 2.93 -18.71 11.84
N SER A 342 2.99 -18.29 13.11
CA SER A 342 2.79 -19.19 14.25
C SER A 342 1.37 -19.76 14.32
N ASN A 343 0.40 -19.01 13.80
CA ASN A 343 -1.00 -19.40 13.73
C ASN A 343 -1.42 -19.97 12.36
N LYS A 344 -0.46 -20.19 11.45
CA LYS A 344 -0.66 -20.73 10.10
C LYS A 344 -1.62 -19.90 9.25
N PHE A 345 -1.55 -18.58 9.40
CA PHE A 345 -2.23 -17.65 8.53
C PHE A 345 -1.37 -17.35 7.31
N ASP A 346 -1.92 -17.60 6.11
CA ASP A 346 -1.20 -17.42 4.84
C ASP A 346 -1.30 -15.99 4.30
N ASN A 347 -2.15 -15.15 4.90
CA ASN A 347 -2.36 -13.76 4.50
C ASN A 347 -2.77 -12.88 5.70
N GLY A 348 -3.00 -11.58 5.44
CA GLY A 348 -3.46 -10.64 6.46
C GLY A 348 -2.38 -9.79 7.13
N LEU A 349 -1.16 -9.75 6.58
CA LEU A 349 -0.10 -8.89 7.10
C LEU A 349 -0.41 -7.41 6.81
N ILE A 350 -0.38 -6.58 7.85
CA ILE A 350 -0.39 -5.12 7.70
C ILE A 350 0.95 -4.63 7.17
N ARG A 351 0.94 -4.09 5.94
CA ARG A 351 2.12 -3.59 5.21
C ARG A 351 3.17 -4.69 4.95
N TYR A 352 4.00 -4.49 3.93
CA TYR A 352 5.07 -5.43 3.53
C TYR A 352 4.63 -6.89 3.29
N GLY A 353 3.34 -7.17 3.06
CA GLY A 353 2.82 -8.51 2.81
C GLY A 353 3.43 -9.23 1.60
N PHE A 354 4.11 -8.49 0.72
CA PHE A 354 4.87 -9.05 -0.40
C PHE A 354 6.25 -9.62 -0.02
N HIS A 355 6.67 -9.43 1.23
CA HIS A 355 7.85 -10.06 1.84
C HIS A 355 7.50 -11.18 2.82
N PHE A 356 6.22 -11.37 3.15
CA PHE A 356 5.71 -12.35 4.10
C PHE A 356 5.79 -13.78 3.56
#